data_AF-A0A832H0Q4-F1
#
_entry.id   AF-A0A832H0Q4-F1
#
_cell.length_a   1.000
_cell.length_b   1.000
_cell.length_c   1.000
_cell.angle_alpha   90.00
_cell.angle_beta   90.00
_cell.angle_gamma   90.00
#
_symmetry.space_group_name_H-M   'P 1'
#
loop_
_entity.id
_entity.type
_entity.pdbx_description
1 polymer ?
#
loop_
_entity_poly.entity_id
_entity_poly.type
_entity_poly.pdbx_seq_one_letter_code
_entity_poly.pdbx_strand_id
1 'polypeptide(L)'
;MLHGDGKPLEGLLWNPYHGFVEAGRPLVVLGNLTLSKREVRLGERVTVTLDATNLGGAPATLNLELRVDGKPTASRLIRLEPGSSLAVEFAIDTSDLEEGLHVIEVGGLEAPFRVVRGRWSLEATLAWLAAIAAALLALACALKKARRRRGPAEGTCQ
;
A
#
# COMPACT_ATOMS: atom_id res chain seq x y z
N MET A 1 39.97 -30.96 -19.23
CA MET A 1 38.80 -31.55 -19.91
C MET A 1 37.86 -30.40 -20.24
N LEU A 2 37.75 -30.05 -21.52
CA LEU A 2 36.84 -29.02 -22.04
C LEU A 2 35.43 -29.62 -22.10
N HIS A 3 34.40 -28.87 -21.68
CA HIS A 3 33.02 -29.23 -22.05
C HIS A 3 32.82 -29.01 -23.57
N GLY A 4 31.76 -29.59 -24.14
CA GLY A 4 31.42 -29.48 -25.57
C GLY A 4 31.12 -28.05 -26.05
N ASP A 5 31.15 -27.06 -25.15
CA ASP A 5 31.00 -25.62 -25.39
C ASP A 5 32.33 -24.85 -25.48
N GLY A 6 33.47 -25.51 -25.23
CA GLY A 6 34.81 -24.96 -25.43
C GLY A 6 35.25 -23.88 -24.42
N LYS A 7 34.60 -23.73 -23.27
CA LYS A 7 34.96 -22.69 -22.27
C LYS A 7 35.94 -23.20 -21.19
N PRO A 8 36.89 -22.36 -20.72
CA PRO A 8 37.83 -22.72 -19.67
C PRO A 8 37.13 -22.89 -18.31
N LEU A 9 37.62 -23.85 -17.49
CA LEU A 9 37.06 -24.20 -16.17
C LEU A 9 37.32 -23.14 -15.08
N GLU A 10 38.13 -22.13 -15.37
CA GLU A 10 38.51 -21.09 -14.40
C GLU A 10 37.41 -20.02 -14.33
N GLY A 11 36.71 -19.96 -13.21
CA GLY A 11 35.74 -18.89 -12.92
C GLY A 11 34.26 -19.22 -13.14
N LEU A 12 33.92 -20.45 -13.53
CA LEU A 12 32.52 -20.91 -13.60
C LEU A 12 32.00 -21.19 -12.19
N LEU A 13 31.40 -20.17 -11.57
CA LEU A 13 30.48 -20.39 -10.45
C LEU A 13 29.29 -21.17 -11.04
N TRP A 14 29.21 -22.47 -10.75
CA TRP A 14 28.13 -23.31 -11.26
C TRP A 14 26.78 -22.75 -10.81
N ASN A 15 26.10 -22.06 -11.72
CA ASN A 15 24.72 -21.62 -11.55
C ASN A 15 23.85 -22.55 -12.41
N PRO A 16 22.84 -23.23 -11.84
CA PRO A 16 21.94 -24.12 -12.59
C PRO A 16 21.22 -23.42 -13.76
N TYR A 17 21.21 -22.08 -13.80
CA TYR A 17 20.55 -21.29 -14.82
C TYR A 17 21.48 -20.76 -15.95
N HIS A 18 22.77 -21.10 -15.97
CA HIS A 18 23.73 -20.55 -16.95
C HIS A 18 23.33 -20.77 -18.42
N GLY A 19 22.69 -21.90 -18.74
CA GLY A 19 22.25 -22.20 -20.10
C GLY A 19 21.20 -21.22 -20.66
N PHE A 20 20.41 -20.55 -19.82
CA PHE A 20 19.43 -19.56 -20.28
C PHE A 20 20.07 -18.24 -20.70
N VAL A 21 21.16 -17.86 -20.01
CA VAL A 21 21.97 -16.71 -20.39
C VAL A 21 22.62 -16.97 -21.74
N GLU A 22 23.22 -18.14 -21.92
CA GLU A 22 23.91 -18.51 -23.16
C GLU A 22 22.95 -18.70 -24.33
N ALA A 23 21.78 -19.28 -24.11
CA ALA A 23 20.77 -19.46 -25.13
C ALA A 23 20.07 -18.15 -25.54
N GLY A 24 20.37 -17.02 -24.89
CA GLY A 24 19.73 -15.74 -25.17
C GLY A 24 18.21 -15.80 -24.92
N ARG A 25 17.78 -16.50 -23.87
CA ARG A 25 16.36 -16.68 -23.53
C ARG A 25 16.00 -15.87 -22.29
N PRO A 26 14.78 -15.32 -22.20
CA PRO A 26 14.32 -14.67 -20.98
C PRO A 26 14.07 -15.72 -19.88
N LEU A 27 14.46 -15.41 -18.65
CA LEU A 27 14.16 -16.22 -17.47
C LEU A 27 13.95 -15.29 -16.28
N VAL A 28 12.70 -15.08 -15.90
CA VAL A 28 12.35 -14.21 -14.76
C VAL A 28 12.01 -15.06 -13.55
N VAL A 29 12.61 -14.74 -12.42
CA VAL A 29 12.33 -15.33 -11.12
C VAL A 29 11.76 -14.25 -10.21
N LEU A 30 10.66 -14.57 -9.53
CA LEU A 30 10.03 -13.72 -8.53
C LEU A 30 10.39 -14.21 -7.13
N GLY A 31 10.58 -13.29 -6.18
CA GLY A 31 10.90 -13.63 -4.80
C GLY A 31 10.61 -12.50 -3.82
N ASN A 32 10.96 -12.75 -2.55
CA ASN A 32 10.93 -11.76 -1.47
C ASN A 32 9.61 -10.99 -1.34
N LEU A 33 8.47 -11.68 -1.45
CA LEU A 33 7.17 -11.06 -1.24
C LEU A 33 7.02 -10.64 0.23
N THR A 34 6.84 -9.35 0.44
CA THR A 34 6.75 -8.71 1.75
C THR A 34 5.57 -7.74 1.79
N LEU A 35 5.01 -7.58 3.00
CA LEU A 35 3.89 -6.69 3.27
C LEU A 35 4.32 -5.64 4.28
N SER A 36 3.90 -4.38 4.08
CA SER A 36 4.18 -3.31 5.03
C SER A 36 3.56 -3.58 6.41
N LYS A 37 2.41 -4.25 6.44
CA LYS A 37 1.72 -4.70 7.65
C LYS A 37 1.03 -6.05 7.39
N ARG A 38 1.08 -6.94 8.38
CA ARG A 38 0.31 -8.20 8.37
C ARG A 38 -1.07 -8.07 9.00
N GLU A 39 -1.28 -7.06 9.83
CA GLU A 39 -2.57 -6.72 10.41
C GLU A 39 -2.87 -5.26 10.06
N VAL A 40 -3.99 -5.03 9.37
CA VAL A 40 -4.36 -3.73 8.84
C VAL A 40 -5.79 -3.41 9.21
N ARG A 41 -6.07 -2.14 9.46
CA ARG A 41 -7.44 -1.68 9.74
C ARG A 41 -8.19 -1.46 8.44
N LEU A 42 -9.50 -1.71 8.43
CA LEU A 42 -10.36 -1.32 7.31
C LEU A 42 -10.12 0.14 6.90
N GLY A 43 -9.90 0.36 5.61
CA GLY A 43 -9.63 1.67 5.03
C GLY A 43 -8.17 2.16 5.14
N GLU A 44 -7.27 1.40 5.77
CA GLU A 44 -5.84 1.65 5.66
C GLU A 44 -5.27 1.00 4.38
N ARG A 45 -4.16 1.56 3.87
CA ARG A 45 -3.45 1.01 2.72
C ARG A 45 -2.35 0.04 3.16
N VAL A 46 -2.25 -1.09 2.47
CA VAL A 46 -1.14 -2.04 2.59
C VAL A 46 -0.24 -1.92 1.36
N THR A 47 1.06 -1.89 1.56
CA THR A 47 2.05 -1.96 0.47
C THR A 47 2.55 -3.37 0.38
N VAL A 48 2.46 -3.96 -0.82
CA VAL A 48 3.04 -5.25 -1.16
C VAL A 48 4.27 -5.01 -2.00
N THR A 49 5.40 -5.56 -1.60
CA THR A 49 6.67 -5.45 -2.31
C THR A 49 7.17 -6.84 -2.66
N LEU A 50 7.66 -7.03 -3.89
CA LEU A 50 8.31 -8.26 -4.33
C LEU A 50 9.48 -7.93 -5.24
N ASP A 51 10.43 -8.86 -5.32
CA ASP A 51 11.58 -8.75 -6.22
C ASP A 51 11.35 -9.55 -7.49
N ALA A 52 11.63 -8.95 -8.64
CA ALA A 52 11.62 -9.61 -9.94
C ALA A 52 13.01 -9.51 -10.58
N THR A 53 13.62 -10.66 -10.88
CA THR A 53 14.98 -10.74 -11.42
C THR A 53 14.99 -11.51 -12.74
N ASN A 54 15.56 -10.93 -13.80
CA ASN A 54 15.79 -11.64 -15.05
C ASN A 54 17.18 -12.30 -15.05
N LEU A 55 17.23 -13.60 -14.82
CA LEU A 55 18.43 -14.44 -14.90
C LEU A 55 18.72 -14.93 -16.33
N GLY A 56 17.90 -14.56 -17.30
CA GLY A 56 18.04 -14.95 -18.70
C GLY A 56 18.95 -14.02 -19.51
N GLY A 57 19.28 -14.46 -20.73
CA GLY A 57 20.11 -13.73 -21.68
C GLY A 57 19.36 -12.79 -22.62
N ALA A 58 18.03 -12.69 -22.50
CA ALA A 58 17.19 -11.82 -23.32
C ALA A 58 16.21 -11.00 -22.46
N PRO A 59 15.77 -9.83 -22.94
CA PRO A 59 14.79 -9.01 -22.24
C PRO A 59 13.47 -9.75 -22.07
N ALA A 60 12.84 -9.58 -20.91
CA ALA A 60 11.57 -10.17 -20.57
C ALA A 60 10.54 -9.07 -20.30
N THR A 61 9.32 -9.24 -20.81
CA THR A 61 8.17 -8.39 -20.46
C THR A 61 7.10 -9.27 -19.84
N LEU A 62 6.67 -8.93 -18.63
CA LEU A 62 5.73 -9.71 -17.83
C LEU A 62 4.65 -8.79 -17.29
N ASN A 63 3.38 -9.24 -17.35
CA ASN A 63 2.30 -8.58 -16.64
C ASN A 63 2.11 -9.26 -15.28
N LEU A 64 2.47 -8.57 -14.21
CA LEU A 64 2.26 -9.04 -12.84
C LEU A 64 0.85 -8.68 -12.40
N GLU A 65 0.06 -9.69 -12.08
CA GLU A 65 -1.29 -9.51 -11.54
C GLU A 65 -1.27 -9.80 -10.03
N LEU A 66 -1.78 -8.84 -9.27
CA LEU A 66 -2.01 -8.96 -7.84
C LEU A 66 -3.44 -9.42 -7.61
N ARG A 67 -3.59 -10.49 -6.83
CA ARG A 67 -4.89 -11.03 -6.43
C ARG A 67 -5.03 -11.03 -4.92
N VAL A 68 -6.24 -10.77 -4.45
CA VAL A 68 -6.66 -10.93 -3.05
C VAL A 68 -7.79 -11.95 -3.03
N ASP A 69 -7.58 -13.06 -2.32
CA ASP A 69 -8.50 -14.21 -2.27
C ASP A 69 -8.91 -14.70 -3.68
N GLY A 70 -7.95 -14.73 -4.59
CA GLY A 70 -8.15 -15.14 -6.00
C GLY A 70 -8.81 -14.08 -6.88
N LYS A 71 -9.25 -12.94 -6.35
CA LYS A 71 -9.82 -11.84 -7.14
C LYS A 71 -8.73 -10.86 -7.58
N PRO A 72 -8.64 -10.51 -8.87
CA PRO A 72 -7.64 -9.55 -9.35
C PRO A 72 -7.98 -8.14 -8.87
N THR A 73 -6.99 -7.49 -8.23
CA THR A 73 -7.15 -6.16 -7.63
C THR A 73 -6.29 -5.12 -8.37
N ALA A 74 -5.10 -5.52 -8.82
CA ALA A 74 -4.20 -4.64 -9.56
C ALA A 74 -3.37 -5.45 -10.56
N SER A 75 -2.87 -4.78 -11.60
CA SER A 75 -1.88 -5.37 -12.50
C SER A 75 -0.82 -4.35 -12.87
N ARG A 76 0.39 -4.83 -13.19
CA ARG A 76 1.52 -3.99 -13.56
C ARG A 76 2.37 -4.69 -14.60
N LEU A 77 2.52 -4.03 -15.75
CA LEU A 77 3.45 -4.46 -16.79
C LEU A 77 4.87 -4.02 -16.41
N ILE A 78 5.79 -4.99 -16.35
CA ILE A 78 7.21 -4.75 -16.11
C ILE A 78 8.04 -5.25 -17.30
N ARG A 79 9.17 -4.57 -17.53
CA ARG A 79 10.19 -5.00 -18.48
C ARG A 79 11.52 -5.11 -17.74
N LEU A 80 12.20 -6.24 -17.90
CA LEU A 80 13.49 -6.52 -17.29
C LEU A 80 14.51 -6.82 -18.39
N GLU A 81 15.62 -6.10 -18.36
CA GLU A 81 16.78 -6.41 -19.20
C GLU A 81 17.54 -7.62 -18.63
N PRO A 82 18.38 -8.30 -19.44
CA PRO A 82 19.18 -9.44 -18.98
C PRO A 82 20.01 -9.09 -17.73
N GLY A 83 19.96 -9.93 -16.69
CA GLY A 83 20.69 -9.75 -15.43
C GLY A 83 20.15 -8.65 -14.50
N SER A 84 19.11 -7.91 -14.91
CA SER A 84 18.52 -6.84 -14.10
C SER A 84 17.57 -7.39 -13.02
N SER A 85 17.46 -6.66 -11.91
CA SER A 85 16.46 -6.88 -10.86
C SER A 85 15.65 -5.61 -10.62
N LEU A 86 14.35 -5.75 -10.35
CA LEU A 86 13.44 -4.66 -10.06
C LEU A 86 12.57 -5.01 -8.85
N ALA A 87 12.51 -4.10 -7.88
CA ALA A 87 11.51 -4.17 -6.82
C ALA A 87 10.17 -3.64 -7.35
N VAL A 88 9.13 -4.47 -7.27
CA VAL A 88 7.78 -4.15 -7.71
C VAL A 88 6.90 -3.92 -6.50
N GLU A 89 6.24 -2.77 -6.49
CA GLU A 89 5.35 -2.36 -5.42
C GLU A 89 3.90 -2.25 -5.91
N PHE A 90 2.98 -2.70 -5.06
CA PHE A 90 1.54 -2.53 -5.20
C PHE A 90 0.96 -1.91 -3.93
N ALA A 91 -0.03 -1.04 -4.09
CA ALA A 91 -0.82 -0.50 -2.99
C ALA A 91 -2.22 -1.11 -3.01
N ILE A 92 -2.64 -1.70 -1.89
CA ILE A 92 -3.96 -2.30 -1.71
C ILE A 92 -4.78 -1.37 -0.83
N ASP A 93 -5.97 -1.01 -1.30
CA ASP A 93 -6.99 -0.37 -0.47
C ASP A 93 -7.85 -1.44 0.19
N THR A 94 -7.97 -1.37 1.52
CA THR A 94 -8.71 -2.36 2.32
C THR A 94 -10.15 -1.91 2.61
N SER A 95 -10.59 -0.78 2.06
CA SER A 95 -11.94 -0.25 2.27
C SER A 95 -13.06 -1.20 1.79
N ASP A 96 -12.80 -1.91 0.69
CA ASP A 96 -13.77 -2.83 0.06
C ASP A 96 -13.58 -4.29 0.50
N LEU A 97 -12.66 -4.56 1.42
CA LEU A 97 -12.43 -5.90 1.97
C LEU A 97 -13.32 -6.16 3.19
N GLU A 98 -13.65 -7.42 3.40
CA GLU A 98 -14.31 -7.85 4.63
C GLU A 98 -13.30 -7.93 5.78
N GLU A 99 -13.79 -8.05 7.02
CA GLU A 99 -12.90 -8.37 8.13
C GLU A 99 -12.57 -9.85 8.14
N GLY A 100 -11.29 -10.17 8.33
CA GLY A 100 -10.87 -11.55 8.38
C GLY A 100 -9.44 -11.76 7.92
N LEU A 101 -9.12 -13.02 7.69
CA LEU A 101 -7.87 -13.44 7.07
C LEU A 101 -8.07 -13.40 5.55
N HIS A 102 -7.11 -12.80 4.86
CA HIS A 102 -7.06 -12.70 3.41
C HIS A 102 -5.70 -13.19 2.93
N VAL A 103 -5.65 -13.72 1.71
CA VAL A 103 -4.41 -14.17 1.08
C VAL A 103 -4.13 -13.32 -0.16
N ILE A 104 -2.94 -12.73 -0.19
CA ILE A 104 -2.43 -12.02 -1.35
C ILE A 104 -1.63 -13.01 -2.19
N GLU A 105 -1.86 -12.99 -3.50
CA GLU A 105 -1.12 -13.78 -4.48
C GLU A 105 -0.55 -12.87 -5.57
N VAL A 106 0.74 -13.02 -5.87
CA VAL A 106 1.38 -12.38 -7.04
C VAL A 106 2.35 -13.36 -7.71
N GLY A 107 2.07 -13.74 -8.95
CA GLY A 107 2.97 -14.60 -9.74
C GLY A 107 3.32 -15.92 -9.04
N GLY A 108 2.37 -16.50 -8.29
CA GLY A 108 2.54 -17.74 -7.52
C GLY A 108 3.16 -17.58 -6.13
N LEU A 109 3.54 -16.35 -5.72
CA LEU A 109 3.94 -16.06 -4.35
C LEU A 109 2.71 -15.67 -3.53
N GLU A 110 2.57 -16.26 -2.35
CA GLU A 110 1.44 -16.02 -1.45
C GLU A 110 1.88 -15.39 -0.13
N ALA A 111 1.08 -14.46 0.41
CA ALA A 111 1.23 -13.99 1.78
C ALA A 111 -0.13 -13.75 2.46
N PRO A 112 -0.34 -14.28 3.67
CA PRO A 112 -1.53 -14.00 4.44
C PRO A 112 -1.43 -12.62 5.12
N PHE A 113 -2.57 -11.93 5.21
CA PHE A 113 -2.74 -10.75 6.03
C PHE A 113 -4.13 -10.73 6.67
N ARG A 114 -4.29 -9.95 7.73
CA ARG A 114 -5.53 -9.85 8.49
C ARG A 114 -6.07 -8.44 8.44
N VAL A 115 -7.35 -8.32 8.10
CA VAL A 115 -8.11 -7.08 8.13
C VAL A 115 -8.96 -7.04 9.40
N VAL A 116 -8.83 -5.97 10.18
CA VAL A 116 -9.57 -5.76 11.43
C VAL A 116 -10.38 -4.47 11.38
N ARG A 117 -11.56 -4.40 12.02
CA ARG A 117 -12.23 -3.11 12.22
C ARG A 117 -11.38 -2.22 13.14
N GLY A 118 -10.94 -1.08 12.61
CA GLY A 118 -10.44 0.01 13.43
C GLY A 118 -11.60 0.68 14.15
N ARG A 119 -11.54 0.82 15.48
CA ARG A 119 -12.45 1.71 16.20
C ARG A 119 -12.16 3.14 15.71
N TRP A 120 -13.13 3.80 15.07
CA TRP A 120 -12.98 5.15 14.52
C TRP A 120 -12.28 6.10 15.50
N SER A 121 -11.40 6.98 15.00
CA SER A 121 -10.80 8.04 15.80
C SER A 121 -11.89 9.04 16.20
N LEU A 122 -12.22 9.07 17.49
CA LEU A 122 -13.18 10.02 18.07
C LEU A 122 -12.74 11.49 17.91
N GLU A 123 -11.49 11.74 17.50
CA GLU A 123 -10.92 13.04 17.16
C GLU A 123 -11.79 13.82 16.16
N ALA A 124 -12.27 13.15 15.09
CA ALA A 124 -13.07 13.83 14.07
C ALA A 124 -14.40 14.34 14.64
N THR A 125 -15.05 13.58 15.52
CA THR A 125 -16.34 13.96 16.12
C THR A 125 -16.20 14.97 17.26
N LEU A 126 -15.11 14.90 18.04
CA LEU A 126 -14.87 15.82 19.15
C LEU A 126 -14.58 17.25 18.64
N ALA A 127 -13.89 17.39 17.50
CA ALA A 127 -13.66 18.69 16.88
C ALA A 127 -14.98 19.41 16.52
N TRP A 128 -15.94 18.70 15.92
CA TRP A 128 -17.25 19.26 15.60
C TRP A 128 -18.07 19.60 16.86
N LEU A 129 -18.07 18.72 17.88
CA LEU A 129 -18.76 19.00 19.14
C LEU A 129 -18.16 20.21 19.87
N ALA A 130 -16.84 20.38 19.87
CA ALA A 130 -16.16 21.55 20.44
C ALA A 130 -16.51 22.84 19.68
N ALA A 131 -16.56 22.79 18.34
CA ALA A 131 -16.97 23.94 17.52
C ALA A 131 -18.42 24.36 17.78
N ILE A 132 -19.34 23.39 17.89
CA ILE A 132 -20.75 23.66 18.23
C ILE A 132 -20.87 24.25 19.64
N ALA A 133 -20.17 23.68 20.63
CA ALA A 133 -20.17 24.20 22.00
C ALA A 133 -19.64 25.64 22.08
N ALA A 134 -18.55 25.95 21.36
CA ALA A 134 -18.00 27.30 21.28
C ALA A 134 -18.97 28.30 20.62
N ALA A 135 -19.65 27.89 19.55
CA ALA A 135 -20.67 28.72 18.88
C ALA A 135 -21.88 29.00 19.79
N LEU A 136 -22.37 27.99 20.53
CA LEU A 136 -23.45 28.17 21.51
C LEU A 136 -23.04 29.09 22.67
N LEU A 137 -21.81 28.95 23.18
CA LEU A 137 -21.25 29.84 24.21
C LEU A 137 -21.12 31.28 23.70
N ALA A 138 -20.61 31.48 22.48
CA ALA A 138 -20.50 32.80 21.86
C ALA A 138 -21.88 33.45 21.66
N LEU A 139 -22.87 32.68 21.19
CA LEU A 139 -24.26 33.14 21.05
C LEU A 139 -24.87 33.52 22.40
N ALA A 140 -24.70 32.69 23.43
CA ALA A 140 -25.18 32.98 24.79
C ALA A 140 -24.52 34.25 25.37
N CYS A 141 -23.20 34.43 25.15
CA CYS A 141 -22.47 35.64 25.52
C CYS A 141 -22.98 36.88 24.77
N ALA A 142 -23.23 36.76 23.47
CA ALA A 142 -23.79 37.83 22.65
C ALA A 142 -25.20 38.24 23.13
N LEU A 143 -26.06 37.27 23.43
CA LEU A 143 -27.41 37.50 23.98
C LEU A 143 -27.36 38.15 25.38
N LYS A 144 -26.47 37.68 26.28
CA LYS A 144 -26.25 38.32 27.59
C LYS A 144 -25.74 39.76 27.45
N LYS A 145 -24.82 40.02 26.51
CA LYS A 145 -24.29 41.36 26.23
C LYS A 145 -25.36 42.29 25.63
N ALA A 146 -26.21 41.78 24.73
CA ALA A 146 -27.33 42.52 24.16
C ALA A 146 -28.39 42.87 25.21
N ARG A 147 -28.69 41.94 26.15
CA ARG A 147 -29.62 42.17 27.26
C ARG A 147 -29.10 43.22 28.24
N ARG A 148 -27.79 43.25 28.53
CA ARG A 148 -27.16 44.28 29.38
C ARG A 148 -27.16 45.67 28.73
N ARG A 149 -27.05 45.76 27.41
CA ARG A 149 -27.15 47.04 26.68
C ARG A 149 -28.58 47.59 26.59
N ARG A 150 -29.59 46.76 26.86
CA ARG A 150 -31.02 47.11 26.76
C ARG A 150 -31.65 47.48 28.11
N GLY A 151 -30.90 47.74 29.18
CA GLY A 151 -31.48 48.25 30.43
C GLY A 151 -30.57 49.26 31.14
N PRO A 152 -31.13 50.25 31.88
CA PRO A 152 -32.37 51.00 31.67
C PRO A 152 -32.08 52.36 30.97
N ALA A 153 -32.96 52.76 30.04
CA ALA A 153 -33.04 54.14 29.58
C ALA A 153 -34.20 54.83 30.31
N GLU A 154 -33.94 55.32 31.52
CA GLU A 154 -34.68 56.43 32.13
C GLU A 154 -33.62 57.52 32.33
N GLY A 155 -33.63 58.65 31.62
CA GLY A 155 -34.78 59.51 31.37
C GLY A 155 -34.84 60.60 32.43
N THR A 156 -33.74 61.35 32.64
CA THR A 156 -33.77 62.62 33.36
C THR A 156 -34.38 63.70 32.47
N CYS A 157 -35.48 64.33 32.90
CA CYS A 157 -35.62 65.79 33.00
C CYS A 157 -37.06 66.21 33.35
N GLN A 158 -37.14 67.04 34.40
CA GLN A 158 -38.18 67.98 34.83
C GLN A 158 -39.54 67.45 35.30
#